data_AF-A0A954ZT40-F1
#
_entry.id   AF-A0A954ZT40-F1
#
_cell.length_a   1.000
_cell.length_b   1.000
_cell.length_c   1.000
_cell.angle_alpha   90.00
_cell.angle_beta   90.00
_cell.angle_gamma   90.00
#
_symmetry.space_group_name_H-M   'P 1'
#
loop_
_entity.id
_entity.type
_entity.pdbx_description
1 polymer ?
#
loop_
_entity_poly.entity_id
_entity_poly.type
_entity_poly.pdbx_seq_one_letter_code
_entity_poly.pdbx_strand_id
1 'polypeptide(L)'
;MGILLAVVVLIISGPWLAYWLLTSSMKSDWESQLTAQLTATDSYTELSNSLSGLGAMLGEEQGNWIAIDYRDTHAGIIASKAVARMKDGTLLVGDEHFCGRFAVYSNLKQMWQSEQENATEAEQWSFREYCTELGTAEMVELEALESTQDPELQQELLLKLGFNLLD
;
A
#
# COMPACT_ATOMS: atom_id res chain seq x y z
N MET A 1 -10.97 -32.72 -38.03
CA MET A 1 -10.47 -31.33 -37.90
C MET A 1 -10.75 -30.71 -36.54
N GLY A 2 -11.93 -30.92 -35.92
CA GLY A 2 -12.27 -30.31 -34.62
C GLY A 2 -11.38 -30.70 -33.42
N ILE A 3 -10.90 -31.94 -33.35
CA ILE A 3 -10.06 -32.42 -32.22
C ILE A 3 -8.69 -31.71 -32.19
N LEU A 4 -8.06 -31.53 -33.36
CA LEU A 4 -6.76 -30.83 -33.47
C LEU A 4 -6.87 -29.36 -33.04
N LEU A 5 -7.96 -28.69 -33.40
CA LEU A 5 -8.21 -27.30 -32.99
C LEU A 5 -8.39 -27.18 -31.47
N ALA A 6 -9.10 -28.12 -30.84
CA ALA A 6 -9.32 -28.13 -29.39
C ALA A 6 -8.02 -28.35 -28.61
N VAL A 7 -7.15 -29.24 -29.08
CA VAL A 7 -5.83 -29.48 -28.46
C VAL A 7 -4.93 -28.25 -28.56
N VAL A 8 -4.92 -27.56 -29.70
CA VAL A 8 -4.13 -26.32 -29.88
C VAL A 8 -4.63 -25.21 -28.95
N VAL A 9 -5.95 -25.03 -28.83
CA VAL A 9 -6.53 -24.04 -27.90
C VAL A 9 -6.13 -24.37 -26.46
N LEU A 10 -6.22 -25.63 -26.03
CA LEU A 10 -5.84 -26.04 -24.67
C LEU A 10 -4.35 -25.83 -24.37
N ILE A 11 -3.46 -26.12 -25.33
CA ILE A 11 -2.01 -25.91 -25.13
C ILE A 11 -1.69 -24.42 -25.01
N ILE A 12 -2.37 -23.58 -25.80
CA ILE A 12 -2.14 -22.13 -25.77
C ILE A 12 -2.77 -21.51 -24.52
N SER A 13 -4.02 -21.85 -24.18
CA SER A 13 -4.76 -21.22 -23.07
C SER A 13 -4.43 -21.82 -21.71
N GLY A 14 -3.97 -23.08 -21.65
CA GLY A 14 -3.66 -23.79 -20.41
C GLY A 14 -2.66 -23.07 -19.52
N PRO A 15 -1.49 -22.63 -20.03
CA PRO A 15 -0.53 -21.86 -19.24
C PRO A 15 -1.09 -20.55 -18.70
N TRP A 16 -1.90 -19.82 -19.49
CA TRP A 16 -2.53 -18.56 -19.06
C TRP A 16 -3.60 -18.79 -17.99
N LEU A 17 -4.37 -19.87 -18.09
CA LEU A 17 -5.35 -20.23 -17.07
C LEU A 17 -4.65 -20.67 -15.77
N ALA A 18 -3.62 -21.50 -15.86
CA ALA A 18 -2.83 -21.91 -14.70
C ALA A 18 -2.17 -20.70 -14.02
N TYR A 19 -1.61 -19.78 -14.81
CA TYR A 19 -1.09 -18.49 -14.36
C TYR A 19 -2.13 -17.71 -13.55
N TRP A 20 -3.33 -17.56 -14.11
CA TRP A 20 -4.39 -16.77 -13.49
C TRP A 20 -4.86 -17.41 -12.19
N LEU A 21 -5.00 -18.73 -12.15
CA LEU A 21 -5.39 -19.47 -10.95
C LEU A 21 -4.34 -19.35 -9.83
N LEU A 22 -3.05 -19.51 -10.17
CA LEU A 22 -1.96 -19.42 -9.19
C LEU A 22 -1.87 -18.02 -8.58
N THR A 23 -1.86 -16.98 -9.42
CA THR A 23 -1.76 -15.58 -8.96
C THR A 23 -3.00 -15.17 -8.15
N SER A 24 -4.19 -15.61 -8.56
CA SER A 24 -5.44 -15.34 -7.82
C SER A 24 -5.43 -16.01 -6.44
N SER A 25 -5.01 -17.28 -6.36
CA SER A 25 -4.89 -17.99 -5.07
C SER A 25 -3.91 -17.30 -4.13
N MET A 26 -2.72 -16.94 -4.63
CA MET A 26 -1.71 -16.23 -3.83
C MET A 26 -2.22 -14.88 -3.32
N LYS A 27 -2.86 -14.10 -4.19
CA LYS A 27 -3.43 -12.81 -3.83
C LYS A 27 -4.50 -12.95 -2.74
N SER A 28 -5.37 -13.95 -2.84
CA SER A 28 -6.38 -14.25 -1.83
C SER A 28 -5.75 -14.63 -0.49
N ASP A 29 -4.71 -15.47 -0.50
CA ASP A 29 -4.00 -15.86 0.72
C ASP A 29 -3.30 -14.66 1.38
N TRP A 30 -2.68 -13.78 0.59
CA TRP A 30 -2.06 -12.55 1.09
C TRP A 30 -3.08 -11.59 1.67
N GLU A 31 -4.19 -11.36 0.97
CA GLU A 31 -5.27 -10.50 1.45
C GLU A 31 -5.79 -10.97 2.82
N SER A 32 -6.03 -12.28 2.96
CA SER A 32 -6.46 -12.87 4.23
C SER A 32 -5.43 -12.68 5.34
N GLN A 33 -4.15 -12.92 5.07
CA GLN A 33 -3.08 -12.75 6.05
C GLN A 33 -2.88 -11.30 6.47
N LEU A 34 -2.84 -10.37 5.52
CA LEU A 34 -2.68 -8.94 5.76
C LEU A 34 -3.88 -8.38 6.54
N THR A 35 -5.09 -8.78 6.18
CA THR A 35 -6.32 -8.42 6.93
C THR A 35 -6.27 -8.94 8.35
N ALA A 36 -5.94 -10.22 8.55
CA ALA A 36 -5.84 -10.81 9.89
C ALA A 36 -4.79 -10.09 10.75
N GLN A 37 -3.64 -9.74 10.17
CA GLN A 37 -2.59 -9.00 10.86
C GLN A 37 -3.06 -7.59 11.25
N LEU A 38 -3.64 -6.83 10.32
CA LEU A 38 -4.08 -5.46 10.56
C LEU A 38 -5.28 -5.37 11.51
N THR A 39 -6.10 -6.41 11.61
CA THR A 39 -7.25 -6.47 12.53
C THR A 39 -6.91 -7.06 13.89
N ALA A 40 -5.69 -7.55 14.11
CA ALA A 40 -5.30 -8.24 15.35
C ALA A 40 -5.23 -7.31 16.57
N THR A 41 -5.07 -6.01 16.37
CA THR A 41 -4.94 -5.00 17.43
C THR A 41 -5.46 -3.64 16.99
N ASP A 42 -6.05 -2.87 17.90
CA ASP A 42 -6.51 -1.49 17.66
C ASP A 42 -5.46 -0.44 18.06
N SER A 43 -4.32 -0.87 18.60
CA SER A 43 -3.26 0.03 19.05
C SER A 43 -2.41 0.52 17.88
N TYR A 44 -2.32 1.84 17.73
CA TYR A 44 -1.44 2.50 16.74
C TYR A 44 0.00 1.97 16.83
N THR A 45 0.54 1.93 18.04
CA THR A 45 1.93 1.50 18.29
C THR A 45 2.13 0.02 17.96
N GLU A 46 1.18 -0.85 18.30
CA GLU A 46 1.29 -2.27 17.98
C GLU A 46 1.15 -2.52 16.47
N LEU A 47 0.23 -1.82 15.80
CA LEU A 47 0.08 -1.88 14.35
C LEU A 47 1.37 -1.45 13.65
N SER A 48 1.90 -0.27 13.99
CA SER A 48 3.14 0.24 13.41
C SER A 48 4.32 -0.73 13.54
N ASN A 49 4.40 -1.47 14.66
CA ASN A 49 5.45 -2.46 14.88
C ASN A 49 5.22 -3.80 14.15
N SER A 50 3.98 -4.06 13.74
CA SER A 50 3.58 -5.29 13.06
C SER A 50 3.70 -5.21 11.53
N LEU A 51 3.70 -4.00 10.96
CA LEU A 51 3.76 -3.81 9.51
C LEU A 51 5.04 -4.41 8.93
N SER A 52 4.92 -4.98 7.72
CA SER A 52 6.10 -5.42 6.99
C SER A 52 6.98 -4.21 6.61
N GLY A 53 8.23 -4.47 6.21
CA GLY A 53 9.13 -3.41 5.73
C GLY A 53 8.66 -2.71 4.43
N LEU A 54 7.56 -3.16 3.83
CA LEU A 54 6.92 -2.53 2.68
C LEU A 54 5.61 -1.81 3.03
N GLY A 55 5.14 -1.91 4.28
CA GLY A 55 3.97 -1.20 4.77
C GLY A 55 4.29 0.22 5.21
N ALA A 56 3.25 0.97 5.58
CA ALA A 56 3.36 2.28 6.20
C ALA A 56 2.25 2.52 7.21
N MET A 57 2.60 3.20 8.30
CA MET A 57 1.65 3.79 9.22
C MET A 57 1.53 5.28 8.88
N LEU A 58 0.32 5.75 8.61
CA LEU A 58 0.02 7.13 8.22
C LEU A 58 -0.92 7.76 9.24
N GLY A 59 -0.71 9.03 9.56
CA GLY A 59 -1.52 9.81 10.50
C GLY A 59 -0.90 9.86 11.90
N GLU A 60 -1.72 10.22 12.88
CA GLU A 60 -1.27 10.44 14.26
C GLU A 60 -1.88 9.42 15.21
N GLU A 61 -1.15 9.04 16.26
CA GLU A 61 -1.61 8.08 17.28
C GLU A 61 -2.95 8.48 17.91
N GLN A 62 -3.10 9.77 18.24
CA GLN A 62 -4.33 10.29 18.85
C GLN A 62 -5.37 10.73 17.80
N GLY A 63 -4.94 11.01 16.58
CA GLY A 63 -5.76 11.46 15.46
C GLY A 63 -6.34 10.30 14.64
N ASN A 64 -6.80 10.60 13.43
CA ASN A 64 -7.12 9.56 12.45
C ASN A 64 -5.84 9.00 11.85
N TRP A 65 -5.82 7.68 11.66
CA TRP A 65 -4.67 6.96 11.16
C TRP A 65 -5.10 5.87 10.19
N ILE A 66 -4.13 5.45 9.38
CA ILE A 66 -4.26 4.37 8.40
C ILE A 66 -3.02 3.49 8.52
N ALA A 67 -3.25 2.20 8.75
CA ALA A 67 -2.22 1.18 8.67
C ALA A 67 -2.31 0.49 7.31
N ILE A 68 -1.24 0.54 6.52
CA ILE A 68 -1.17 -0.11 5.21
C ILE A 68 -0.08 -1.18 5.26
N ASP A 69 -0.41 -2.41 4.89
CA ASP A 69 0.58 -3.45 4.66
C ASP A 69 0.47 -3.98 3.22
N TYR A 70 1.61 -4.36 2.65
CA TYR A 70 1.77 -4.64 1.22
C TYR A 70 2.70 -5.82 0.97
N ARG A 71 2.33 -6.63 -0.02
CA ARG A 71 3.16 -7.73 -0.51
C ARG A 71 3.16 -7.77 -2.02
N ASP A 72 4.31 -8.14 -2.56
CA ASP A 72 4.47 -8.40 -3.99
C ASP A 72 5.55 -9.44 -4.32
N THR A 73 5.55 -9.85 -5.59
CA THR A 73 6.62 -10.62 -6.19
C THR A 73 7.44 -9.74 -7.14
N HIS A 74 8.77 -9.74 -6.93
CA HIS A 74 9.72 -9.01 -7.77
C HIS A 74 10.38 -9.87 -8.86
N ALA A 75 10.10 -11.17 -8.90
CA ALA A 75 10.70 -12.11 -9.84
C ALA A 75 9.65 -12.78 -10.73
N GLY A 76 9.79 -12.58 -12.04
CA GLY A 76 8.93 -13.19 -13.06
C GLY A 76 7.56 -12.51 -13.11
N ILE A 77 6.56 -13.17 -12.56
CA ILE A 77 5.16 -12.71 -12.61
C ILE A 77 4.94 -11.75 -11.45
N ILE A 78 4.55 -10.51 -11.75
CA ILE A 78 4.22 -9.51 -10.73
C ILE A 78 2.80 -9.78 -10.23
N ALA A 79 2.70 -10.27 -9.00
CA ALA A 79 1.48 -10.26 -8.21
C ALA A 79 1.71 -9.29 -7.05
N SER A 80 0.70 -8.49 -6.75
CA SER A 80 0.70 -7.52 -5.66
C SER A 80 -0.63 -7.55 -4.94
N LYS A 81 -0.59 -7.30 -3.64
CA LYS A 81 -1.77 -7.08 -2.80
C LYS A 81 -1.39 -6.13 -1.67
N ALA A 82 -2.21 -5.10 -1.47
CA ALA A 82 -2.17 -4.20 -0.33
C ALA A 82 -3.47 -4.30 0.45
N VAL A 83 -3.39 -4.18 1.77
CA VAL A 83 -4.55 -3.96 2.64
C VAL A 83 -4.30 -2.70 3.44
N ALA A 84 -5.26 -1.79 3.43
CA ALA A 84 -5.30 -0.62 4.28
C ALA A 84 -6.39 -0.80 5.33
N ARG A 85 -6.06 -0.47 6.58
CA ARG A 85 -7.01 -0.40 7.67
C ARG A 85 -7.03 1.02 8.23
N MET A 86 -8.21 1.61 8.22
CA MET A 86 -8.47 2.90 8.86
C MET A 86 -8.73 2.73 10.35
N LYS A 87 -8.56 3.80 11.13
CA LYS A 87 -8.78 3.82 12.58
C LYS A 87 -10.16 3.32 13.01
N ASP A 88 -11.19 3.61 12.24
CA ASP A 88 -12.58 3.20 12.51
C ASP A 88 -12.84 1.70 12.25
N GLY A 89 -11.83 0.97 11.75
CA GLY A 89 -11.91 -0.43 11.39
C GLY A 89 -12.24 -0.68 9.92
N THR A 90 -12.49 0.36 9.11
CA THR A 90 -12.72 0.22 7.68
C THR A 90 -11.51 -0.41 7.00
N LEU A 91 -11.77 -1.45 6.20
CA LEU A 91 -10.75 -2.19 5.45
C LEU A 91 -10.89 -1.90 3.96
N LEU A 92 -9.75 -1.65 3.32
CA LEU A 92 -9.67 -1.48 1.89
C LEU A 92 -8.56 -2.35 1.31
N VAL A 93 -8.75 -2.83 0.08
CA VAL A 93 -7.81 -3.70 -0.61
C VAL A 93 -7.40 -3.11 -1.95
N GLY A 94 -6.11 -3.18 -2.26
CA GLY A 94 -5.54 -2.71 -3.51
C GLY A 94 -4.78 -3.83 -4.22
N ASP A 95 -5.00 -3.97 -5.53
CA ASP A 95 -4.25 -4.90 -6.38
C ASP A 95 -3.11 -4.22 -7.16
N GLU A 96 -2.97 -2.90 -7.01
CA GLU A 96 -1.91 -2.13 -7.65
C GLU A 96 -0.51 -2.56 -7.17
N HIS A 97 0.47 -2.38 -8.05
CA HIS A 97 1.86 -2.64 -7.73
C HIS A 97 2.49 -1.38 -7.15
N PHE A 98 2.52 -1.29 -5.83
CA PHE A 98 3.05 -0.13 -5.13
C PHE A 98 4.59 -0.14 -5.02
N CYS A 99 5.32 -1.16 -5.48
CA CYS A 99 6.79 -1.24 -5.56
C CYS A 99 7.56 -0.40 -4.50
N GLY A 100 7.32 -0.68 -3.22
CA GLY A 100 8.01 0.02 -2.13
C GLY A 100 7.66 1.51 -1.97
N ARG A 101 6.66 2.06 -2.66
CA ARG A 101 6.18 3.45 -2.53
C ARG A 101 5.94 3.84 -1.07
N PHE A 102 5.30 2.96 -0.31
CA PHE A 102 5.07 3.17 1.13
C PHE A 102 6.38 3.16 1.94
N ALA A 103 7.29 2.23 1.65
CA ALA A 103 8.60 2.19 2.29
C ALA A 103 9.46 3.42 1.94
N VAL A 104 9.45 3.85 0.67
CA VAL A 104 10.12 5.07 0.19
C VAL A 104 9.53 6.29 0.90
N TYR A 105 8.21 6.39 0.99
CA TYR A 105 7.55 7.45 1.75
C TYR A 105 8.02 7.50 3.20
N SER A 106 7.96 6.37 3.93
CA SER A 106 8.38 6.30 5.33
C SER A 106 9.85 6.68 5.51
N ASN A 107 10.74 6.23 4.62
CA ASN A 107 12.15 6.58 4.64
C ASN A 107 12.38 8.09 4.38
N LEU A 108 11.74 8.64 3.34
CA LEU A 108 11.84 10.07 3.03
C LEU A 108 11.29 10.93 4.17
N LYS A 109 10.19 10.51 4.80
CA LYS A 109 9.59 11.21 5.93
C LYS A 109 10.54 11.24 7.13
N GLN A 110 11.16 10.10 7.45
CA GLN A 110 12.14 10.02 8.52
C GLN A 110 13.38 10.87 8.25
N MET A 111 13.89 10.87 7.02
CA MET A 111 15.01 11.72 6.61
C MET A 111 14.65 13.20 6.75
N TRP A 112 13.49 13.61 6.23
CA TRP A 112 13.00 14.97 6.37
C TRP A 112 12.85 15.39 7.83
N GLN A 113 12.25 14.56 8.69
CA GLN A 113 12.11 14.84 10.13
C GLN A 113 13.47 15.04 10.81
N SER A 114 14.43 14.15 10.53
CA SER A 114 15.81 14.27 11.05
C SER A 114 16.51 15.55 10.59
N GLU A 115 16.26 15.98 9.35
CA GLU A 115 16.77 17.26 8.84
C GLU A 115 16.08 18.46 9.53
N GLN A 116 14.75 18.42 9.72
CA GLN A 116 14.00 19.48 10.41
C GLN A 116 14.45 19.66 11.87
N GLU A 117 14.75 18.57 12.58
CA GLU A 117 15.21 18.61 13.98
C GLU A 117 16.53 19.39 14.15
N ASN A 118 17.35 19.44 13.11
CA ASN A 118 18.64 20.11 13.11
C ASN A 118 18.64 21.46 12.38
N ALA A 119 17.56 21.80 11.68
CA ALA A 119 17.43 23.02 10.89
C ALA A 119 17.11 24.24 11.77
N THR A 120 17.62 25.41 11.39
CA THR A 120 17.12 26.68 11.94
C THR A 120 15.72 26.99 11.39
N GLU A 121 14.96 27.87 12.05
CA GLU A 121 13.60 28.25 11.60
C GLU A 121 13.59 28.79 10.16
N ALA A 122 14.67 29.44 9.71
CA ALA A 122 14.81 29.94 8.34
C ALA A 122 15.13 28.85 7.30
N GLU A 123 15.53 27.67 7.74
CA GLU A 123 15.89 26.51 6.91
C GLU A 123 14.81 25.43 6.94
N GLN A 124 13.75 25.62 7.74
CA GLN A 124 12.60 24.72 7.75
C GLN A 124 11.84 24.81 6.44
N TRP A 125 11.41 23.65 5.95
CA TRP A 125 10.75 23.49 4.67
C TRP A 125 9.72 22.37 4.80
N SER A 126 8.62 22.51 4.08
CA SER A 126 7.54 21.54 4.10
C SER A 126 7.99 20.21 3.50
N PHE A 127 7.38 19.11 3.92
CA PHE A 127 7.65 17.80 3.34
C PHE A 127 7.29 17.76 1.84
N ARG A 128 6.27 18.51 1.41
CA ARG A 128 6.00 18.74 -0.01
C ARG A 128 7.18 19.35 -0.78
N GLU A 129 7.83 20.37 -0.23
CA GLU A 129 9.01 20.99 -0.86
C GLU A 129 10.17 19.98 -0.89
N TYR A 130 10.34 19.19 0.18
CA TYR A 130 11.28 18.07 0.25
C TYR A 130 11.12 17.08 -0.90
N CYS A 131 9.90 16.56 -1.08
CA CYS A 131 9.60 15.63 -2.16
C CYS A 131 9.75 16.26 -3.55
N THR A 132 9.44 17.55 -3.69
CA THR A 132 9.58 18.25 -4.98
C THR A 132 11.04 18.36 -5.40
N GLU A 133 11.93 18.73 -4.47
CA GLU A 133 13.38 18.85 -4.73
C GLU A 133 14.01 17.50 -5.10
N LEU A 134 13.55 16.42 -4.46
CA LEU A 134 14.02 15.05 -4.74
C LEU A 134 13.38 14.42 -5.98
N GLY A 135 12.43 15.10 -6.63
CA GLY A 135 11.71 14.57 -7.79
C GLY A 135 10.76 13.42 -7.48
N THR A 136 10.27 13.32 -6.24
CA THR A 136 9.35 12.28 -5.74
C THR A 136 7.95 12.84 -5.50
N ALA A 137 7.45 13.62 -6.46
CA ALA A 137 6.16 14.32 -6.36
C ALA A 137 4.97 13.37 -6.13
N GLU A 138 5.06 12.08 -6.51
CA GLU A 138 4.03 11.09 -6.20
C GLU A 138 3.83 10.85 -4.69
N MET A 139 4.80 11.22 -3.84
CA MET A 139 4.70 11.07 -2.38
C MET A 139 3.76 12.09 -1.75
N VAL A 140 3.41 13.15 -2.49
CA VAL A 140 2.49 14.20 -2.05
C VAL A 140 1.08 13.65 -1.78
N GLU A 141 0.66 12.61 -2.50
CA GLU A 141 -0.63 11.96 -2.25
C GLU A 141 -0.65 11.23 -0.90
N LEU A 142 0.48 10.62 -0.51
CA LEU A 142 0.62 9.96 0.78
C LEU A 142 0.77 10.97 1.92
N GLU A 143 1.41 12.12 1.67
CA GLU A 143 1.41 13.25 2.61
C GLU A 143 0.00 13.79 2.84
N ALA A 144 -0.78 13.96 1.76
CA ALA A 144 -2.17 14.39 1.87
C ALA A 144 -3.00 13.38 2.70
N LEU A 145 -2.75 12.08 2.50
CA LEU A 145 -3.40 11.00 3.23
C LEU A 145 -3.02 10.98 4.73
N GLU A 146 -1.74 11.19 5.06
CA GLU A 146 -1.24 11.29 6.44
C GLU A 146 -1.74 12.54 7.16
N SER A 147 -1.78 13.68 6.47
CA SER A 147 -2.08 14.99 7.08
C SER A 147 -3.57 15.24 7.30
N THR A 148 -4.44 14.58 6.54
CA THR A 148 -5.89 14.75 6.72
C THR A 148 -6.38 14.08 8.01
N GLN A 149 -7.22 14.80 8.75
CA GLN A 149 -7.97 14.27 9.90
C GLN A 149 -9.43 13.98 9.55
N ASP A 150 -9.82 14.12 8.30
CA ASP A 150 -11.15 13.76 7.80
C ASP A 150 -11.15 12.30 7.30
N PRO A 151 -11.86 11.38 7.96
CA PRO A 151 -11.88 9.97 7.57
C PRO A 151 -12.54 9.74 6.20
N GLU A 152 -13.52 10.56 5.81
CA GLU A 152 -14.16 10.43 4.50
C GLU A 152 -13.16 10.79 3.39
N LEU A 153 -12.38 11.86 3.61
CA LEU A 153 -11.31 12.24 2.70
C LEU A 153 -10.16 11.21 2.67
N GLN A 154 -9.81 10.60 3.81
CA GLN A 154 -8.85 9.50 3.85
C GLN A 154 -9.29 8.33 2.97
N GLN A 155 -10.56 7.94 3.09
CA GLN A 155 -11.13 6.89 2.26
C GLN A 155 -11.12 7.30 0.78
N GLU A 156 -11.54 8.52 0.44
CA GLU A 156 -11.53 9.02 -0.94
C GLU A 156 -10.12 8.97 -1.55
N LEU A 157 -9.10 9.39 -0.79
CA LEU A 157 -7.70 9.36 -1.24
C LEU A 157 -7.19 7.93 -1.42
N LEU A 158 -7.54 6.99 -0.53
CA LEU A 158 -7.21 5.57 -0.72
C LEU A 158 -7.87 5.00 -1.99
N LEU A 159 -9.14 5.34 -2.25
CA LEU A 159 -9.83 4.92 -3.47
C LEU A 159 -9.13 5.48 -4.73
N LYS A 160 -8.66 6.74 -4.68
CA LYS A 160 -7.87 7.34 -5.78
C LYS A 160 -6.51 6.66 -5.98
N LEU A 161 -5.93 6.11 -4.91
CA LEU A 161 -4.71 5.30 -4.95
C LEU A 161 -4.96 3.85 -5.43
N GLY A 162 -6.17 3.51 -5.86
CA GLY A 162 -6.49 2.19 -6.42
C GLY A 162 -6.91 1.14 -5.38
N PHE A 163 -7.18 1.56 -4.14
CA PHE A 163 -7.85 0.69 -3.18
C PHE A 163 -9.36 0.60 -3.45
N ASN A 164 -9.98 -0.47 -2.99
CA ASN A 164 -11.42 -0.70 -3.02
C ASN A 164 -11.89 -1.10 -1.62
N LEU A 165 -13.13 -0.78 -1.26
CA LEU A 165 -13.72 -1.25 -0.01
C LEU A 165 -13.74 -2.79 0.02
N LEU A 166 -13.33 -3.36 1.14
CA LEU A 166 -13.44 -4.79 1.40
C LEU A 166 -14.81 -5.06 2.04
N ASP A 167 -15.73 -5.63 1.27
CA ASP A 167 -17.10 -5.98 1.70
C ASP A 167 -17.15 -7.18 2.67
#